data_AF-A0A6J6D0N1-F1
#
_entry.id   AF-A0A6J6D0N1-F1
#
_cell.length_a   1.000
_cell.length_b   1.000
_cell.length_c   1.000
_cell.angle_alpha   90.00
_cell.angle_beta   90.00
_cell.angle_gamma   90.00
#
_symmetry.space_group_name_H-M   'P 1'
#
loop_
_entity.id
_entity.type
_entity.pdbx_description
1 polymer ?
#
loop_
_entity_poly.entity_id
_entity_poly.type
_entity_poly.pdbx_seq_one_letter_code
_entity_poly.pdbx_strand_id
1 'polypeptide(L)'
;MVSTSPGYGITIRVEGPSANQPVSALTAVLNSQGASLTALDIVESSFDRVVVDLTCDTIDADHADRVAKAIAEVPELKVRKVSDRTFLIHLGGKIEVHSKVQIKTRDDLSRAYTPGVARVCQAIAADPSDARRLTIKRNTVAVVTDGSAVLGLGNIGPAAAMPVMEGKAALFKRFANIDAWPVCLDTQDVDEIVRTVQIIAPVYGGINLEDISAPRCFEVERRLRELLDIPVFHDDQHGTAIVVTAALKNALKLVKKDIKDVKIVLNGVGAAGTAVAQLLYHAGARHMIGFDIDGVIHKGSPQNDEMRSWFVEISNRENFTGTLSDALAGADVFIGVSVPNVLSEKDVESMAKDAIVFALANPDPEVDPEIARRHVKVVATGRSDQPNQINNVLAFPGVFRGLLDIGATKITDDALLAAADAIANCVRPEQLNESFIIPSVFDPAVTPAVASAIKATCR
;
A
#
# COMPACT_ATOMS: atom_id res chain seq x y z
N MET A 1 10.66 20.22 -11.55
CA MET A 1 11.48 19.57 -12.61
C MET A 1 11.15 18.08 -12.54
N VAL A 2 10.86 17.41 -13.64
CA VAL A 2 10.47 15.99 -13.58
C VAL A 2 11.68 15.16 -13.15
N SER A 3 11.60 14.52 -11.98
CA SER A 3 12.65 13.66 -11.45
C SER A 3 12.59 12.27 -12.08
N THR A 4 13.74 11.60 -12.16
CA THR A 4 13.82 10.18 -12.54
C THR A 4 13.30 9.30 -11.41
N SER A 5 12.76 8.13 -11.74
CA SER A 5 12.18 7.18 -10.80
C SER A 5 12.85 5.80 -10.91
N PRO A 6 13.21 5.15 -9.78
CA PRO A 6 13.68 3.78 -9.78
C PRO A 6 12.70 2.78 -10.38
N GLY A 7 11.39 3.10 -10.41
CA GLY A 7 10.35 2.27 -11.02
C GLY A 7 10.46 2.15 -12.55
N TYR A 8 11.16 3.09 -13.19
CA TYR A 8 11.48 3.06 -14.62
C TYR A 8 12.99 2.83 -14.84
N GLY A 9 13.68 2.24 -13.87
CA GLY A 9 15.10 1.91 -14.00
C GLY A 9 15.34 0.91 -15.13
N ILE A 10 16.34 1.19 -15.97
CA ILE A 10 16.78 0.30 -17.05
C ILE A 10 18.24 -0.10 -16.88
N THR A 11 18.57 -1.31 -17.34
CA THR A 11 19.95 -1.76 -17.56
C THR A 11 20.17 -1.96 -19.06
N ILE A 12 21.15 -1.26 -19.61
CA ILE A 12 21.51 -1.30 -21.03
C ILE A 12 22.88 -1.99 -21.14
N ARG A 13 22.90 -3.15 -21.79
CA ARG A 13 24.13 -3.85 -22.16
C ARG A 13 24.67 -3.29 -23.46
N VAL A 14 25.86 -2.71 -23.42
CA VAL A 14 26.50 -2.05 -24.56
C VAL A 14 27.88 -2.63 -24.81
N GLU A 15 28.18 -2.94 -26.06
CA GLU A 15 29.52 -3.32 -26.52
C GLU A 15 30.19 -2.11 -27.18
N GLY A 16 31.47 -1.89 -26.90
CA GLY A 16 32.28 -0.88 -27.58
C GLY A 16 33.76 -1.28 -27.65
N PRO A 17 34.59 -0.59 -28.44
CA PRO A 17 36.01 -0.88 -28.57
C PRO A 17 36.78 -0.58 -27.29
N SER A 18 37.73 -1.44 -26.91
CA SER A 18 38.56 -1.28 -25.70
C SER A 18 39.41 0.00 -25.71
N ALA A 19 39.81 0.46 -26.90
CA ALA A 19 40.68 1.62 -27.09
C ALA A 19 40.01 2.99 -26.82
N ASN A 20 38.69 3.10 -26.97
CA ASN A 20 38.00 4.40 -27.01
C ASN A 20 37.14 4.68 -25.76
N GLN A 21 37.51 4.10 -24.62
CA GLN A 21 36.89 4.37 -23.30
C GLN A 21 35.35 4.42 -23.34
N PRO A 22 34.67 3.33 -23.74
CA PRO A 22 33.22 3.30 -23.98
C PRO A 22 32.40 3.75 -22.77
N VAL A 23 32.93 3.55 -21.56
CA VAL A 23 32.38 4.04 -20.29
C VAL A 23 32.13 5.55 -20.31
N SER A 24 33.12 6.35 -20.72
CA SER A 24 33.02 7.81 -20.71
C SER A 24 31.98 8.31 -21.71
N ALA A 25 31.89 7.69 -22.88
CA ALA A 25 30.88 8.00 -23.89
C ALA A 25 29.47 7.69 -23.38
N LEU A 26 29.28 6.54 -22.73
CA LEU A 26 27.99 6.14 -22.15
C LEU A 26 27.52 7.10 -21.06
N THR A 27 28.40 7.45 -20.12
CA THR A 27 28.06 8.41 -19.05
C THR A 27 27.73 9.79 -19.61
N ALA A 28 28.45 10.26 -20.64
CA ALA A 28 28.17 11.54 -21.28
C ALA A 28 26.78 11.57 -21.93
N VAL A 29 26.39 10.51 -22.63
CA VAL A 29 25.06 10.41 -23.26
C VAL A 29 23.96 10.38 -22.21
N LEU A 30 24.07 9.58 -21.15
CA LEU A 30 23.05 9.56 -20.08
C LEU A 30 22.82 10.94 -19.48
N ASN A 31 23.91 11.62 -19.12
CA ASN A 31 23.83 12.96 -18.54
C ASN A 31 23.17 13.94 -19.51
N SER A 32 23.45 13.83 -20.81
CA SER A 32 22.82 14.68 -21.85
C SER A 32 21.32 14.41 -22.01
N GLN A 33 20.85 13.20 -21.72
CA GLN A 33 19.44 12.83 -21.79
C GLN A 33 18.69 13.13 -20.49
N GLY A 34 19.40 13.45 -19.40
CA GLY A 34 18.79 13.70 -18.09
C GLY A 34 18.39 12.42 -17.34
N ALA A 35 19.00 11.28 -17.69
CA ALA A 35 18.86 10.03 -16.92
C ALA A 35 19.83 10.03 -15.74
N SER A 36 19.44 9.42 -14.62
CA SER A 36 20.27 9.33 -13.42
C SER A 36 21.05 8.02 -13.41
N LEU A 37 22.36 8.08 -13.60
CA LEU A 37 23.22 6.90 -13.54
C LEU A 37 23.22 6.30 -12.11
N THR A 38 22.91 5.01 -11.99
CA THR A 38 22.88 4.30 -10.70
C THR A 38 23.95 3.24 -10.56
N ALA A 39 24.33 2.56 -11.65
CA ALA A 39 25.45 1.61 -11.65
C ALA A 39 26.08 1.49 -13.04
N LEU A 40 27.34 1.05 -13.07
CA LEU A 40 28.08 0.77 -14.29
C LEU A 40 29.05 -0.39 -14.03
N ASP A 41 28.89 -1.48 -14.78
CA ASP A 41 29.64 -2.71 -14.59
C ASP A 41 30.26 -3.18 -15.90
N ILE A 42 31.54 -3.52 -15.90
CA ILE A 42 32.19 -4.17 -17.05
C ILE A 42 31.93 -5.67 -16.93
N VAL A 43 31.13 -6.23 -17.84
CA VAL A 43 30.73 -7.65 -17.81
C VAL A 43 31.62 -8.55 -18.64
N GLU A 44 32.20 -8.02 -19.73
CA GLU A 44 33.17 -8.73 -20.56
C GLU A 44 34.26 -7.74 -21.00
N SER A 45 35.52 -8.19 -21.02
CA SER A 45 36.63 -7.42 -21.56
C SER A 45 37.55 -8.34 -22.37
N SER A 46 37.71 -8.03 -23.65
CA SER A 46 38.64 -8.66 -24.57
C SER A 46 39.68 -7.64 -25.06
N PHE A 47 40.64 -8.11 -25.87
CA PHE A 47 41.68 -7.26 -26.42
C PHE A 47 41.11 -6.10 -27.27
N ASP A 48 40.07 -6.35 -28.05
CA ASP A 48 39.46 -5.41 -29.00
C ASP A 48 38.15 -4.79 -28.51
N ARG A 49 37.50 -5.36 -27.48
CA ARG A 49 36.13 -4.98 -27.08
C ARG A 49 35.95 -4.97 -25.57
N VAL A 50 35.02 -4.15 -25.12
CA VAL A 50 34.51 -4.12 -23.75
C VAL A 50 33.00 -4.13 -23.81
N VAL A 51 32.37 -4.91 -22.95
CA VAL A 51 30.92 -4.94 -22.76
C VAL A 51 30.62 -4.37 -21.38
N VAL A 52 29.76 -3.37 -21.36
CA VAL A 52 29.39 -2.61 -20.19
C VAL A 52 27.89 -2.76 -19.97
N ASP A 53 27.49 -3.11 -18.76
CA ASP A 53 26.11 -2.96 -18.29
C ASP A 53 25.99 -1.60 -17.62
N LEU A 54 25.16 -0.74 -18.21
CA LEU A 54 24.88 0.61 -17.74
C LEU A 54 23.50 0.62 -17.11
N THR A 55 23.40 1.01 -15.85
CA THR A 55 22.13 1.06 -15.14
C THR A 55 21.78 2.50 -14.79
N CYS A 56 20.57 2.94 -15.17
CA CYS A 56 20.10 4.29 -14.90
C CYS A 56 18.60 4.34 -14.61
N ASP A 57 18.20 5.34 -13.84
CA ASP A 57 16.80 5.67 -13.61
C ASP A 57 16.34 6.70 -14.66
N THR A 58 15.13 6.50 -15.19
CA THR A 58 14.51 7.37 -16.20
C THR A 58 13.24 7.98 -15.63
N ILE A 59 12.61 8.89 -16.39
CA ILE A 59 11.40 9.59 -15.94
C ILE A 59 10.20 8.64 -16.07
N ASP A 60 10.10 8.00 -17.22
CA ASP A 60 9.03 7.12 -17.66
C ASP A 60 9.59 6.14 -18.72
N ALA A 61 8.72 5.30 -19.28
CA ALA A 61 9.06 4.34 -20.33
C ALA A 61 9.52 5.04 -21.63
N ASP A 62 8.88 6.15 -22.01
CA ASP A 62 9.26 6.90 -23.22
C ASP A 62 10.67 7.50 -23.09
N HIS A 63 11.04 7.98 -21.89
CA HIS A 63 12.37 8.45 -21.59
C HIS A 63 13.40 7.31 -21.64
N ALA A 64 13.05 6.12 -21.14
CA ALA A 64 13.90 4.95 -21.27
C ALA A 64 14.21 4.59 -22.74
N ASP A 65 13.19 4.63 -23.60
CA ASP A 65 13.37 4.40 -25.04
C ASP A 65 14.25 5.48 -25.70
N ARG A 66 14.06 6.76 -25.33
CA ARG A 66 14.92 7.86 -25.81
C ARG A 66 16.38 7.68 -25.40
N VAL A 67 16.63 7.31 -24.13
CA VAL A 67 17.97 7.06 -23.60
C VAL A 67 18.65 5.91 -24.34
N ALA A 68 17.94 4.79 -24.50
CA ALA A 68 18.45 3.62 -25.21
C ALA A 68 18.77 3.94 -26.68
N LYS A 69 17.90 4.71 -27.34
CA LYS A 69 18.12 5.15 -28.73
C LYS A 69 19.33 6.07 -28.84
N ALA A 70 19.48 7.05 -27.94
CA ALA A 70 20.61 7.97 -27.94
C ALA A 70 21.95 7.23 -27.78
N ILE A 71 22.00 6.19 -26.94
CA ILE A 71 23.19 5.34 -26.80
C ILE A 71 23.46 4.53 -28.08
N ALA A 72 22.41 4.02 -28.74
CA ALA A 72 22.56 3.28 -29.99
C ALA A 72 23.04 4.15 -31.17
N GLU A 73 22.91 5.47 -31.09
CA GLU A 73 23.38 6.43 -32.09
C GLU A 73 24.86 6.83 -31.90
N VAL A 74 25.50 6.45 -30.78
CA VAL A 74 26.91 6.73 -30.54
C VAL A 74 27.78 5.88 -31.47
N PRO A 75 28.71 6.49 -32.24
CA PRO A 75 29.63 5.74 -33.09
C PRO A 75 30.41 4.69 -32.30
N GLU A 76 30.59 3.51 -32.90
CA GLU A 76 31.35 2.38 -32.35
C GLU A 76 30.74 1.70 -31.11
N LEU A 77 29.62 2.20 -30.58
CA LEU A 77 28.84 1.50 -29.56
C LEU A 77 27.76 0.64 -30.21
N LYS A 78 27.51 -0.53 -29.63
CA LYS A 78 26.44 -1.45 -30.03
C LYS A 78 25.63 -1.84 -28.82
N VAL A 79 24.39 -1.36 -28.74
CA VAL A 79 23.43 -1.82 -27.75
C VAL A 79 23.08 -3.29 -28.05
N ARG A 80 23.43 -4.18 -27.12
CA ARG A 80 23.10 -5.61 -27.20
C ARG A 80 21.71 -5.89 -26.66
N LYS A 81 21.36 -5.28 -25.52
CA LYS A 81 20.08 -5.51 -24.83
C LYS A 81 19.73 -4.32 -23.95
N VAL A 82 18.45 -3.98 -23.92
CA VAL A 82 17.85 -3.10 -22.90
C VAL A 82 16.92 -3.97 -22.06
N SER A 83 17.05 -3.87 -20.75
CA SER A 83 16.21 -4.58 -19.79
C SER A 83 15.61 -3.61 -18.80
N ASP A 84 14.29 -3.67 -18.64
CA ASP A 84 13.57 -2.95 -17.59
C ASP A 84 13.79 -3.67 -16.24
N ARG A 85 14.32 -2.96 -15.25
CA ARG A 85 14.68 -3.54 -13.95
C ARG A 85 13.46 -3.94 -13.15
N THR A 86 12.35 -3.25 -13.31
CA THR A 86 11.07 -3.64 -12.70
C THR A 86 10.64 -4.97 -13.30
N PHE A 87 10.62 -5.13 -14.63
CA PHE A 87 10.25 -6.43 -15.22
C PHE A 87 11.20 -7.57 -14.83
N LEU A 88 12.50 -7.28 -14.67
CA LEU A 88 13.48 -8.29 -14.26
C LEU A 88 13.17 -8.89 -12.87
N ILE A 89 12.70 -8.10 -11.90
CA ILE A 89 12.34 -8.63 -10.58
C ILE A 89 11.06 -9.47 -10.58
N HIS A 90 10.30 -9.47 -11.68
CA HIS A 90 9.07 -10.25 -11.84
C HIS A 90 9.26 -11.56 -12.63
N LEU A 91 10.47 -11.86 -13.12
CA LEU A 91 10.74 -13.09 -13.85
C LEU A 91 10.53 -14.33 -12.95
N GLY A 92 9.45 -15.07 -13.21
CA GLY A 92 9.09 -16.25 -12.41
C GLY A 92 8.30 -15.96 -11.14
N GLY A 93 7.86 -14.71 -10.94
CA GLY A 93 7.16 -14.26 -9.73
C GLY A 93 8.10 -13.84 -8.61
N LYS A 94 7.53 -13.24 -7.54
CA LYS A 94 8.29 -12.66 -6.41
C LYS A 94 8.37 -13.56 -5.17
N ILE A 95 7.63 -14.67 -5.15
CA ILE A 95 7.49 -15.54 -3.98
C ILE A 95 7.62 -17.01 -4.38
N GLU A 96 8.01 -17.84 -3.43
CA GLU A 96 8.14 -19.29 -3.59
C GLU A 96 7.82 -20.01 -2.27
N VAL A 97 7.61 -21.32 -2.35
CA VAL A 97 7.32 -22.17 -1.18
C VAL A 97 8.59 -22.91 -0.76
N HIS A 98 8.97 -22.76 0.51
CA HIS A 98 10.06 -23.50 1.14
C HIS A 98 9.56 -24.42 2.23
N SER A 99 10.13 -25.63 2.31
CA SER A 99 9.85 -26.54 3.42
C SER A 99 10.49 -26.04 4.72
N LYS A 100 9.71 -25.98 5.80
CA LYS A 100 10.19 -25.66 7.16
C LYS A 100 10.97 -26.81 7.81
N VAL A 101 10.88 -28.01 7.25
CA VAL A 101 11.53 -29.22 7.75
C VAL A 101 12.41 -29.85 6.67
N GLN A 102 13.54 -30.43 7.07
CA GLN A 102 14.39 -31.16 6.14
C GLN A 102 13.80 -32.54 5.86
N ILE A 103 13.75 -32.93 4.59
CA ILE A 103 13.33 -34.27 4.16
C ILE A 103 14.50 -34.88 3.40
N LYS A 104 15.48 -35.41 4.15
CA LYS A 104 16.74 -35.94 3.58
C LYS A 104 16.79 -37.46 3.59
N THR A 105 16.05 -38.08 4.51
CA THR A 105 16.07 -39.52 4.74
C THR A 105 14.67 -40.13 4.62
N ARG A 106 14.61 -41.47 4.51
CA ARG A 106 13.34 -42.21 4.59
C ARG A 106 12.65 -42.01 5.95
N ASP A 107 13.44 -41.86 7.01
CA ASP A 107 12.96 -41.62 8.36
C ASP A 107 12.27 -40.24 8.45
N ASP A 108 12.86 -39.19 7.86
CA ASP A 108 12.23 -37.86 7.75
C ASP A 108 10.94 -37.90 6.93
N LEU A 109 10.97 -38.55 5.76
CA LEU A 109 9.81 -38.70 4.89
C LEU A 109 8.67 -39.42 5.61
N SER A 110 8.98 -40.45 6.41
CA SER A 110 7.98 -41.23 7.14
C SER A 110 7.24 -40.42 8.22
N ARG A 111 7.86 -39.35 8.73
CA ARG A 111 7.26 -38.42 9.71
C ARG A 111 6.54 -37.27 9.04
N ALA A 112 7.17 -36.65 8.03
CA ALA A 112 6.61 -35.50 7.31
C ALA A 112 5.43 -35.90 6.41
N TYR A 113 5.41 -37.15 5.94
CA TYR A 113 4.38 -37.70 5.07
C TYR A 113 3.95 -39.08 5.57
N THR A 114 3.64 -40.00 4.64
CA THR A 114 3.15 -41.32 5.00
C THR A 114 4.26 -42.21 5.60
N PRO A 115 3.92 -43.02 6.62
CA PRO A 115 2.61 -43.15 7.25
C PRO A 115 2.35 -42.16 8.41
N GLY A 116 3.37 -41.45 8.92
CA GLY A 116 3.30 -40.67 10.16
C GLY A 116 2.27 -39.54 10.17
N VAL A 117 2.10 -38.84 9.04
CA VAL A 117 1.16 -37.72 8.89
C VAL A 117 -0.30 -38.12 9.21
N ALA A 118 -0.66 -39.39 9.03
CA ALA A 118 -2.01 -39.89 9.32
C ALA A 118 -2.41 -39.67 10.80
N ARG A 119 -1.44 -39.77 11.73
CA ARG A 119 -1.68 -39.53 13.16
C ARG A 119 -2.00 -38.06 13.45
N VAL A 120 -1.39 -37.14 12.69
CA VAL A 120 -1.66 -35.69 12.79
C VAL A 120 -3.07 -35.40 12.25
N CYS A 121 -3.44 -36.00 11.11
CA CYS A 121 -4.79 -35.88 10.57
C CYS A 121 -5.86 -36.41 11.54
N GLN A 122 -5.62 -37.56 12.17
CA GLN A 122 -6.52 -38.13 13.18
C GLN A 122 -6.65 -37.24 14.42
N ALA A 123 -5.56 -36.61 14.88
CA ALA A 123 -5.60 -35.65 15.98
C ALA A 123 -6.48 -34.44 15.64
N ILE A 124 -6.33 -33.85 14.45
CA ILE A 124 -7.16 -32.73 14.00
C ILE A 124 -8.63 -33.15 13.78
N ALA A 125 -8.88 -34.37 13.30
CA ALA A 125 -10.24 -34.89 13.16
C ALA A 125 -10.94 -35.07 14.53
N ALA A 126 -10.18 -35.41 15.58
CA ALA A 126 -10.69 -35.51 16.94
C ALA A 126 -10.87 -34.15 17.61
N ASP A 127 -9.96 -33.20 17.35
CA ASP A 127 -10.03 -31.82 17.84
C ASP A 127 -9.67 -30.83 16.69
N PRO A 128 -10.66 -30.22 16.02
CA PRO A 128 -10.41 -29.29 14.93
C PRO A 128 -9.55 -28.07 15.31
N SER A 129 -9.49 -27.70 16.60
CA SER A 129 -8.67 -26.56 17.05
C SER A 129 -7.16 -26.83 16.87
N ASP A 130 -6.75 -28.10 16.85
CA ASP A 130 -5.38 -28.52 16.60
C ASP A 130 -4.90 -28.17 15.19
N ALA A 131 -5.80 -27.88 14.24
CA ALA A 131 -5.42 -27.41 12.91
C ALA A 131 -4.51 -26.16 13.00
N ARG A 132 -4.80 -25.23 13.92
CA ARG A 132 -3.95 -24.05 14.14
C ARG A 132 -2.60 -24.43 14.73
N ARG A 133 -2.51 -25.45 15.59
CA ARG A 133 -1.26 -25.83 16.26
C ARG A 133 -0.34 -26.68 15.38
N LEU A 134 -0.94 -27.58 14.59
CA LEU A 134 -0.25 -28.64 13.88
C LEU A 134 -0.06 -28.37 12.38
N THR A 135 -0.59 -27.26 11.86
CA THR A 135 -0.50 -26.93 10.43
C THR A 135 -0.03 -25.50 10.19
N ILE A 136 0.15 -25.17 8.92
CA ILE A 136 0.53 -23.83 8.47
C ILE A 136 -0.52 -22.77 8.83
N LYS A 137 -1.78 -23.15 9.10
CA LYS A 137 -2.90 -22.27 9.49
C LYS A 137 -2.52 -21.28 10.60
N ARG A 138 -1.59 -21.66 11.49
CA ARG A 138 -1.06 -20.79 12.55
C ARG A 138 -0.58 -19.43 12.07
N ASN A 139 0.00 -19.36 10.87
CA ASN A 139 0.81 -18.25 10.42
C ASN A 139 0.55 -17.85 8.96
N THR A 140 -0.53 -18.34 8.36
CA THR A 140 -0.88 -18.06 6.96
C THR A 140 -1.99 -17.04 6.82
N VAL A 141 -1.86 -16.20 5.80
CA VAL A 141 -2.88 -15.21 5.42
C VAL A 141 -3.17 -15.37 3.92
N ALA A 142 -4.45 -15.39 3.56
CA ALA A 142 -4.84 -15.28 2.15
C ALA A 142 -4.90 -13.80 1.77
N VAL A 143 -4.18 -13.39 0.72
CA VAL A 143 -4.31 -12.06 0.11
C VAL A 143 -5.30 -12.20 -1.04
N VAL A 144 -6.56 -11.89 -0.78
CA VAL A 144 -7.69 -12.15 -1.69
C VAL A 144 -8.05 -10.88 -2.47
N THR A 145 -8.20 -11.02 -3.78
CA THR A 145 -8.65 -9.95 -4.68
C THR A 145 -9.51 -10.50 -5.81
N ASP A 146 -10.36 -9.68 -6.42
CA ASP A 146 -10.99 -9.93 -7.73
C ASP A 146 -10.33 -9.13 -8.87
N GLY A 147 -9.32 -8.31 -8.54
CA GLY A 147 -8.63 -7.43 -9.49
C GLY A 147 -9.48 -6.28 -10.04
N SER A 148 -10.57 -5.92 -9.35
CA SER A 148 -11.50 -4.88 -9.83
C SER A 148 -11.11 -3.44 -9.48
N ALA A 149 -10.16 -3.23 -8.58
CA ALA A 149 -9.67 -1.91 -8.18
C ALA A 149 -8.16 -1.91 -7.91
N VAL A 150 -7.36 -2.41 -8.85
CA VAL A 150 -5.90 -2.57 -8.65
C VAL A 150 -5.20 -1.21 -8.72
N LEU A 151 -4.71 -0.73 -7.57
CA LEU A 151 -4.03 0.56 -7.46
C LEU A 151 -4.88 1.70 -8.08
N GLY A 152 -4.28 2.58 -8.87
CA GLY A 152 -4.97 3.58 -9.70
C GLY A 152 -5.37 3.08 -11.11
N LEU A 153 -5.22 1.78 -11.40
CA LEU A 153 -5.45 1.20 -12.74
C LEU A 153 -6.91 0.76 -12.95
N GLY A 154 -7.68 0.67 -11.86
CA GLY A 154 -9.07 0.24 -11.90
C GLY A 154 -9.22 -1.28 -12.12
N ASN A 155 -10.24 -1.66 -12.88
CA ASN A 155 -10.59 -3.06 -13.12
C ASN A 155 -9.75 -3.64 -14.26
N ILE A 156 -8.66 -4.31 -13.91
CA ILE A 156 -7.74 -4.96 -14.86
C ILE A 156 -7.79 -6.49 -14.78
N GLY A 157 -8.66 -7.01 -13.92
CA GLY A 157 -8.90 -8.45 -13.73
C GLY A 157 -7.86 -9.14 -12.85
N PRO A 158 -8.16 -10.38 -12.42
CA PRO A 158 -7.40 -11.10 -11.40
C PRO A 158 -5.96 -11.43 -11.84
N ALA A 159 -5.75 -11.77 -13.10
CA ALA A 159 -4.42 -12.13 -13.60
C ALA A 159 -3.45 -10.94 -13.58
N ALA A 160 -3.94 -9.75 -13.93
CA ALA A 160 -3.14 -8.53 -13.89
C ALA A 160 -2.94 -7.99 -12.46
N ALA A 161 -3.79 -8.38 -11.50
CA ALA A 161 -3.63 -8.08 -10.08
C ALA A 161 -2.54 -8.92 -9.39
N MET A 162 -2.24 -10.12 -9.91
CA MET A 162 -1.31 -11.07 -9.30
C MET A 162 0.06 -10.47 -8.89
N PRO A 163 0.72 -9.62 -9.70
CA PRO A 163 1.98 -9.01 -9.31
C PRO A 163 1.87 -8.16 -8.03
N VAL A 164 0.75 -7.45 -7.82
CA VAL A 164 0.49 -6.65 -6.61
C VAL A 164 0.28 -7.58 -5.41
N MET A 165 -0.52 -8.63 -5.58
CA MET A 165 -0.83 -9.60 -4.51
C MET A 165 0.42 -10.37 -4.04
N GLU A 166 1.28 -10.79 -4.96
CA GLU A 166 2.59 -11.35 -4.62
C GLU A 166 3.46 -10.34 -3.85
N GLY A 167 3.41 -9.06 -4.22
CA GLY A 167 4.09 -7.98 -3.52
C GLY A 167 3.63 -7.86 -2.07
N LYS A 168 2.30 -7.80 -1.86
CA LYS A 168 1.69 -7.82 -0.52
C LYS A 168 2.13 -9.05 0.28
N ALA A 169 2.15 -10.24 -0.32
CA ALA A 169 2.60 -11.46 0.34
C ALA A 169 4.09 -11.39 0.74
N ALA A 170 4.96 -10.87 -0.12
CA ALA A 170 6.37 -10.65 0.19
C ALA A 170 6.56 -9.66 1.35
N LEU A 171 5.75 -8.60 1.41
CA LEU A 171 5.77 -7.60 2.48
C LEU A 171 5.31 -8.18 3.83
N PHE A 172 4.24 -8.99 3.84
CA PHE A 172 3.83 -9.78 5.01
C PHE A 172 4.99 -10.62 5.55
N LYS A 173 5.72 -11.31 4.66
CA LYS A 173 6.85 -12.12 5.04
C LYS A 173 8.01 -11.29 5.58
N ARG A 174 8.37 -10.20 4.90
CA ARG A 174 9.53 -9.36 5.22
C ARG A 174 9.38 -8.61 6.55
N PHE A 175 8.19 -8.08 6.83
CA PHE A 175 7.95 -7.20 7.96
C PHE A 175 7.37 -7.91 9.18
N ALA A 176 6.57 -8.96 8.99
CA ALA A 176 5.88 -9.66 10.08
C ALA A 176 6.17 -11.17 10.16
N ASN A 177 7.01 -11.72 9.28
CA ASN A 177 7.26 -13.15 9.14
C ASN A 177 5.96 -13.97 9.00
N ILE A 178 5.00 -13.44 8.25
CA ILE A 178 3.72 -14.09 7.94
C ILE A 178 3.85 -14.81 6.61
N ASP A 179 3.34 -16.04 6.53
CA ASP A 179 3.34 -16.85 5.33
C ASP A 179 2.08 -16.53 4.50
N ALA A 180 2.10 -15.40 3.79
CA ALA A 180 0.96 -14.97 2.99
C ALA A 180 0.95 -15.60 1.58
N TRP A 181 -0.24 -15.81 1.02
CA TRP A 181 -0.40 -16.36 -0.32
C TRP A 181 -1.43 -15.58 -1.14
N PRO A 182 -1.13 -15.21 -2.40
CA PRO A 182 -2.07 -14.50 -3.27
C PRO A 182 -3.21 -15.43 -3.74
N VAL A 183 -4.44 -14.91 -3.69
CA VAL A 183 -5.66 -15.59 -4.13
C VAL A 183 -6.45 -14.62 -5.00
N CYS A 184 -6.16 -14.61 -6.31
CA CYS A 184 -6.86 -13.78 -7.29
C CYS A 184 -8.05 -14.57 -7.86
N LEU A 185 -9.27 -14.11 -7.61
CA LEU A 185 -10.51 -14.78 -7.99
C LEU A 185 -11.02 -14.26 -9.33
N ASP A 186 -11.29 -15.14 -10.29
CA ASP A 186 -11.87 -14.80 -11.59
C ASP A 186 -13.40 -14.72 -11.54
N THR A 187 -13.88 -13.91 -10.60
CA THR A 187 -15.29 -13.57 -10.43
C THR A 187 -15.40 -12.24 -9.70
N GLN A 188 -16.40 -11.44 -10.07
CA GLN A 188 -16.72 -10.17 -9.41
C GLN A 188 -18.11 -10.23 -8.74
N ASP A 189 -18.73 -11.40 -8.76
CA ASP A 189 -19.99 -11.66 -8.06
C ASP A 189 -19.73 -11.80 -6.55
N VAL A 190 -20.49 -11.04 -5.75
CA VAL A 190 -20.29 -10.98 -4.29
C VAL A 190 -20.55 -12.34 -3.65
N ASP A 191 -21.57 -13.08 -4.08
CA ASP A 191 -21.92 -14.38 -3.52
C ASP A 191 -20.83 -15.42 -3.81
N GLU A 192 -20.32 -15.44 -5.05
CA GLU A 192 -19.23 -16.33 -5.46
C GLU A 192 -17.93 -16.02 -4.73
N ILE A 193 -17.57 -14.74 -4.57
CA ILE A 193 -16.38 -14.33 -3.81
C ILE A 193 -16.52 -14.80 -2.36
N VAL A 194 -17.62 -14.44 -1.69
CA VAL A 194 -17.84 -14.78 -0.28
C VAL A 194 -17.82 -16.29 -0.08
N ARG A 195 -18.51 -17.04 -0.96
CA ARG A 195 -18.57 -18.50 -0.88
C ARG A 195 -17.20 -19.13 -1.11
N THR A 196 -16.44 -18.66 -2.09
CA THR A 196 -15.11 -19.19 -2.40
C THR A 196 -14.15 -18.97 -1.25
N VAL A 197 -14.10 -17.74 -0.70
CA VAL A 197 -13.26 -17.43 0.46
C VAL A 197 -13.65 -18.29 1.67
N GLN A 198 -14.96 -18.50 1.90
CA GLN A 198 -15.44 -19.41 2.95
C GLN A 198 -14.94 -20.84 2.79
N ILE A 199 -14.95 -21.38 1.56
CA ILE A 199 -14.51 -22.75 1.28
C ILE A 199 -13.00 -22.92 1.55
N ILE A 200 -12.18 -21.92 1.23
CA ILE A 200 -10.71 -22.00 1.38
C ILE A 200 -10.21 -21.57 2.77
N ALA A 201 -11.04 -20.93 3.58
CA ALA A 201 -10.71 -20.44 4.92
C ALA A 201 -10.06 -21.49 5.87
N PRO A 202 -10.34 -22.81 5.80
CA PRO A 202 -9.69 -23.78 6.66
C PRO A 202 -8.15 -23.74 6.64
N VAL A 203 -7.53 -23.34 5.52
CA VAL A 203 -6.07 -23.26 5.36
C VAL A 203 -5.44 -22.06 6.09
N TYR A 204 -6.21 -20.99 6.29
CA TYR A 204 -5.68 -19.68 6.67
C TYR A 204 -5.95 -19.31 8.13
N GLY A 205 -5.04 -18.55 8.72
CA GLY A 205 -5.19 -17.92 10.03
C GLY A 205 -5.83 -16.53 9.97
N GLY A 206 -5.99 -15.96 8.77
CA GLY A 206 -6.68 -14.70 8.51
C GLY A 206 -6.83 -14.43 7.00
N ILE A 207 -7.74 -13.52 6.65
CA ILE A 207 -8.01 -13.10 5.26
C ILE A 207 -7.72 -11.60 5.14
N ASN A 208 -6.86 -11.25 4.19
CA ASN A 208 -6.57 -9.88 3.80
C ASN A 208 -7.24 -9.61 2.45
N LEU A 209 -8.29 -8.79 2.43
CA LEU A 209 -8.94 -8.35 1.20
C LEU A 209 -8.18 -7.18 0.58
N GLU A 210 -8.01 -7.20 -0.73
CA GLU A 210 -7.24 -6.21 -1.50
C GLU A 210 -7.89 -5.89 -2.85
N ASP A 211 -7.80 -4.62 -3.26
CA ASP A 211 -8.08 -4.18 -4.62
C ASP A 211 -9.48 -4.63 -5.13
N ILE A 212 -10.49 -4.66 -4.24
CA ILE A 212 -11.89 -4.93 -4.57
C ILE A 212 -12.64 -3.61 -4.63
N SER A 213 -13.34 -3.34 -5.73
CA SER A 213 -14.02 -2.06 -5.95
C SER A 213 -15.20 -1.84 -4.99
N ALA A 214 -15.38 -0.60 -4.55
CA ALA A 214 -16.62 -0.15 -3.91
C ALA A 214 -17.79 -0.13 -4.91
N PRO A 215 -19.04 -0.37 -4.46
CA PRO A 215 -19.45 -0.66 -3.08
C PRO A 215 -19.33 -2.15 -2.70
N ARG A 216 -18.99 -3.06 -3.63
CA ARG A 216 -18.98 -4.52 -3.40
C ARG A 216 -18.06 -4.93 -2.25
N CYS A 217 -16.91 -4.26 -2.12
CA CYS A 217 -15.93 -4.53 -1.07
C CYS A 217 -16.52 -4.45 0.35
N PHE A 218 -17.50 -3.58 0.59
CA PHE A 218 -18.15 -3.44 1.89
C PHE A 218 -19.00 -4.67 2.23
N GLU A 219 -19.80 -5.14 1.27
CA GLU A 219 -20.65 -6.33 1.47
C GLU A 219 -19.81 -7.60 1.60
N VAL A 220 -18.79 -7.75 0.75
CA VAL A 220 -17.83 -8.87 0.81
C VAL A 220 -17.17 -8.92 2.20
N GLU A 221 -16.62 -7.81 2.67
CA GLU A 221 -15.98 -7.75 3.98
C GLU A 221 -16.97 -8.06 5.12
N ARG A 222 -18.13 -7.40 5.15
CA ARG A 222 -19.14 -7.59 6.19
C ARG A 222 -19.55 -9.06 6.29
N ARG A 223 -19.91 -9.69 5.17
CA ARG A 223 -20.36 -11.09 5.14
C ARG A 223 -19.24 -12.04 5.55
N LEU A 224 -18.00 -11.80 5.13
CA LEU A 224 -16.87 -12.64 5.53
C LEU A 224 -16.53 -12.49 7.02
N ARG A 225 -16.60 -11.28 7.58
CA ARG A 225 -16.45 -11.05 9.03
C ARG A 225 -17.54 -11.72 9.87
N GLU A 226 -18.74 -11.89 9.31
CA GLU A 226 -19.85 -12.61 9.96
C GLU A 226 -19.72 -14.13 9.86
N LEU A 227 -19.26 -14.64 8.70
CA LEU A 227 -19.25 -16.07 8.39
C LEU A 227 -18.02 -16.81 8.89
N LEU A 228 -16.88 -16.13 9.02
CA LEU A 228 -15.60 -16.78 9.33
C LEU A 228 -15.23 -16.71 10.80
N ASP A 229 -14.53 -17.74 11.26
CA ASP A 229 -13.93 -17.85 12.59
C ASP A 229 -12.47 -17.35 12.63
N ILE A 230 -12.04 -16.64 11.58
CA ILE A 230 -10.73 -16.03 11.42
C ILE A 230 -10.89 -14.56 11.05
N PRO A 231 -9.92 -13.68 11.37
CA PRO A 231 -10.07 -12.27 11.14
C PRO A 231 -10.03 -11.96 9.64
N VAL A 232 -10.90 -11.05 9.22
CA VAL A 232 -10.99 -10.53 7.85
C VAL A 232 -10.72 -9.03 7.90
N PHE A 233 -9.75 -8.59 7.12
CA PHE A 233 -9.27 -7.21 7.09
C PHE A 233 -9.13 -6.75 5.65
N HIS A 234 -9.81 -5.67 5.27
CA HIS A 234 -9.59 -5.01 3.99
C HIS A 234 -8.53 -3.91 4.11
N ASP A 235 -7.38 -4.06 3.47
CA ASP A 235 -6.26 -3.13 3.66
C ASP A 235 -6.53 -1.74 3.06
N ASP A 236 -7.11 -1.67 1.86
CA ASP A 236 -7.42 -0.37 1.23
C ASP A 236 -8.43 0.47 2.04
N GLN A 237 -9.23 -0.18 2.88
CA GLN A 237 -10.13 0.48 3.83
C GLN A 237 -9.42 0.76 5.15
N HIS A 238 -9.20 -0.29 5.95
CA HIS A 238 -8.78 -0.18 7.34
C HIS A 238 -7.29 0.14 7.47
N GLY A 239 -6.45 -0.40 6.58
CA GLY A 239 -5.02 -0.09 6.53
C GLY A 239 -4.79 1.40 6.22
N THR A 240 -5.46 1.90 5.18
CA THR A 240 -5.45 3.33 4.83
C THR A 240 -5.93 4.18 6.00
N ALA A 241 -7.07 3.83 6.62
CA ALA A 241 -7.62 4.55 7.76
C ALA A 241 -6.63 4.64 8.94
N ILE A 242 -5.98 3.52 9.29
CA ILE A 242 -4.98 3.46 10.37
C ILE A 242 -3.82 4.43 10.10
N VAL A 243 -3.21 4.38 8.92
CA VAL A 243 -2.00 5.17 8.62
C VAL A 243 -2.34 6.64 8.46
N VAL A 244 -3.47 6.98 7.82
CA VAL A 244 -3.96 8.36 7.74
C VAL A 244 -4.24 8.93 9.12
N THR A 245 -4.90 8.18 10.01
CA THR A 245 -5.18 8.61 11.38
C THR A 245 -3.89 8.81 12.17
N ALA A 246 -2.91 7.90 12.03
CA ALA A 246 -1.61 8.02 12.68
C ALA A 246 -0.87 9.29 12.25
N ALA A 247 -0.79 9.53 10.94
CA ALA A 247 -0.17 10.72 10.37
C ALA A 247 -0.88 12.00 10.82
N LEU A 248 -2.23 12.03 10.76
CA LEU A 248 -3.01 13.21 11.14
C LEU A 248 -2.83 13.54 12.62
N LYS A 249 -2.81 12.55 13.51
CA LYS A 249 -2.54 12.77 14.94
C LYS A 249 -1.21 13.49 15.17
N ASN A 250 -0.15 13.09 14.45
CA ASN A 250 1.15 13.75 14.57
C ASN A 250 1.20 15.12 13.89
N ALA A 251 0.54 15.28 12.74
CA ALA A 251 0.42 16.58 12.07
C ALA A 251 -0.32 17.60 12.97
N LEU A 252 -1.42 17.19 13.59
CA LEU A 252 -2.19 18.02 14.53
C LEU A 252 -1.39 18.40 15.78
N LYS A 253 -0.58 17.48 16.33
CA LYS A 253 0.38 17.79 17.42
C LYS A 253 1.38 18.86 16.99
N LEU A 254 1.92 18.76 15.77
CA LEU A 254 2.89 19.72 15.23
C LEU A 254 2.28 21.12 15.08
N VAL A 255 1.07 21.21 14.52
CA VAL A 255 0.37 22.50 14.31
C VAL A 255 -0.43 22.97 15.54
N LYS A 256 -0.41 22.21 16.63
CA LYS A 256 -1.09 22.49 17.91
C LYS A 256 -2.60 22.70 17.78
N LYS A 257 -3.26 21.88 16.95
CA LYS A 257 -4.72 21.86 16.77
C LYS A 257 -5.32 20.59 17.40
N ASP A 258 -6.55 20.68 17.89
CA ASP A 258 -7.30 19.54 18.42
C ASP A 258 -8.19 18.95 17.31
N ILE A 259 -8.19 17.61 17.16
CA ILE A 259 -8.94 16.90 16.12
C ILE A 259 -10.45 17.19 16.18
N LYS A 260 -10.98 17.51 17.36
CA LYS A 260 -12.41 17.78 17.54
C LYS A 260 -12.84 19.14 16.98
N ASP A 261 -11.92 20.08 16.84
CA ASP A 261 -12.18 21.48 16.49
C ASP A 261 -11.84 21.79 15.02
N VAL A 262 -11.08 20.93 14.33
CA VAL A 262 -10.61 21.17 12.96
C VAL A 262 -11.66 20.86 11.90
N LYS A 263 -11.72 21.69 10.86
CA LYS A 263 -12.51 21.44 9.64
C LYS A 263 -11.72 20.54 8.67
N ILE A 264 -12.22 19.33 8.46
CA ILE A 264 -11.61 18.32 7.58
C ILE A 264 -12.43 18.21 6.28
N VAL A 265 -11.79 18.38 5.13
CA VAL A 265 -12.37 18.16 3.81
C VAL A 265 -11.82 16.85 3.26
N LEU A 266 -12.72 15.90 2.97
CA LEU A 266 -12.41 14.58 2.42
C LEU A 266 -12.82 14.55 0.94
N ASN A 267 -11.89 14.25 0.03
CA ASN A 267 -12.19 14.04 -1.38
C ASN A 267 -12.02 12.56 -1.74
N GLY A 268 -13.11 11.92 -2.17
CA GLY A 268 -13.16 10.49 -2.45
C GLY A 268 -13.77 9.65 -1.32
N VAL A 269 -15.06 9.83 -1.05
CA VAL A 269 -15.80 9.01 -0.05
C VAL A 269 -16.24 7.66 -0.64
N GLY A 270 -15.25 6.89 -1.12
CA GLY A 270 -15.38 5.48 -1.51
C GLY A 270 -15.00 4.53 -0.36
N ALA A 271 -14.39 3.39 -0.69
CA ALA A 271 -13.89 2.41 0.29
C ALA A 271 -12.93 3.04 1.32
N ALA A 272 -11.80 3.59 0.84
CA ALA A 272 -10.78 4.21 1.69
C ALA A 272 -11.32 5.43 2.44
N GLY A 273 -11.96 6.37 1.74
CA GLY A 273 -12.41 7.63 2.34
C GLY A 273 -13.45 7.44 3.44
N THR A 274 -14.36 6.48 3.28
CA THR A 274 -15.36 6.19 4.32
C THR A 274 -14.72 5.53 5.55
N ALA A 275 -13.81 4.58 5.36
CA ALA A 275 -13.08 3.96 6.47
C ALA A 275 -12.19 4.97 7.22
N VAL A 276 -11.51 5.87 6.49
CA VAL A 276 -10.78 7.01 7.07
C VAL A 276 -11.73 7.88 7.90
N ALA A 277 -12.89 8.26 7.37
CA ALA A 277 -13.86 9.07 8.09
C ALA A 277 -14.36 8.38 9.38
N GLN A 278 -14.62 7.08 9.33
CA GLN A 278 -15.03 6.29 10.50
C GLN A 278 -13.97 6.33 11.60
N LEU A 279 -12.72 6.03 11.26
CA LEU A 279 -11.67 5.98 12.25
C LEU A 279 -11.32 7.38 12.78
N LEU A 280 -11.38 8.41 11.95
CA LEU A 280 -11.22 9.81 12.39
C LEU A 280 -12.35 10.24 13.31
N TYR A 281 -13.60 9.88 13.01
CA TYR A 281 -14.73 10.13 13.89
C TYR A 281 -14.55 9.43 15.24
N HIS A 282 -14.12 8.17 15.23
CA HIS A 282 -13.78 7.42 16.45
C HIS A 282 -12.63 8.05 17.22
N ALA A 283 -11.64 8.63 16.52
CA ALA A 283 -10.53 9.38 17.09
C ALA A 283 -10.93 10.77 17.64
N GLY A 284 -12.15 11.25 17.38
CA GLY A 284 -12.69 12.49 17.94
C GLY A 284 -13.05 13.58 16.92
N ALA A 285 -12.82 13.37 15.62
CA ALA A 285 -13.20 14.34 14.58
C ALA A 285 -14.71 14.56 14.53
N ARG A 286 -15.15 15.82 14.38
CA ARG A 286 -16.59 16.17 14.35
C ARG A 286 -17.01 17.06 13.18
N HIS A 287 -16.07 17.74 12.53
CA HIS A 287 -16.34 18.68 11.44
C HIS A 287 -15.74 18.16 10.12
N MET A 288 -16.45 17.24 9.47
CA MET A 288 -16.03 16.64 8.20
C MET A 288 -16.98 17.04 7.07
N ILE A 289 -16.45 17.39 5.90
CA ILE A 289 -17.20 17.58 4.66
C ILE A 289 -16.61 16.61 3.63
N GLY A 290 -17.44 15.73 3.09
CA GLY A 290 -17.01 14.73 2.10
C GLY A 290 -17.50 15.06 0.69
N PHE A 291 -16.67 14.74 -0.29
CA PHE A 291 -16.98 14.84 -1.72
C PHE A 291 -16.86 13.47 -2.39
N ASP A 292 -17.78 13.21 -3.31
CA ASP A 292 -17.71 12.11 -4.27
C ASP A 292 -17.77 12.66 -5.71
N ILE A 293 -17.97 11.76 -6.68
CA ILE A 293 -18.05 12.12 -8.10
C ILE A 293 -19.23 13.05 -8.43
N ASP A 294 -20.30 13.01 -7.65
CA ASP A 294 -21.51 13.82 -7.84
C ASP A 294 -21.45 15.14 -7.04
N GLY A 295 -20.36 15.36 -6.28
CA GLY A 295 -20.09 16.58 -5.54
C GLY A 295 -20.13 16.37 -4.02
N VAL A 296 -20.54 17.41 -3.29
CA VAL A 296 -20.57 17.35 -1.83
C VAL A 296 -21.65 16.41 -1.32
N ILE A 297 -21.32 15.62 -0.32
CA ILE A 297 -22.27 14.77 0.39
C ILE A 297 -23.02 15.62 1.42
N HIS A 298 -24.34 15.63 1.32
CA HIS A 298 -25.23 16.40 2.17
C HIS A 298 -26.47 15.57 2.55
N LYS A 299 -27.36 16.12 3.38
CA LYS A 299 -28.53 15.38 3.92
C LYS A 299 -29.52 14.86 2.87
N GLY A 300 -29.45 15.40 1.66
CA GLY A 300 -30.29 14.99 0.52
C GLY A 300 -29.58 14.07 -0.46
N SER A 301 -28.30 13.74 -0.23
CA SER A 301 -27.57 12.81 -1.09
C SER A 301 -28.17 11.40 -1.01
N PRO A 302 -28.10 10.60 -2.09
CA PRO A 302 -28.54 9.21 -2.07
C PRO A 302 -27.85 8.40 -0.97
N GLN A 303 -28.62 7.53 -0.31
CA GLN A 303 -28.20 6.66 0.79
C GLN A 303 -28.36 5.20 0.35
N ASN A 304 -27.55 4.81 -0.63
CA ASN A 304 -27.71 3.55 -1.35
C ASN A 304 -27.19 2.33 -0.57
N ASP A 305 -26.45 2.56 0.51
CA ASP A 305 -25.91 1.55 1.42
C ASP A 305 -25.74 2.12 2.84
N GLU A 306 -25.50 1.23 3.81
CA GLU A 306 -25.39 1.58 5.24
C GLU A 306 -24.22 2.52 5.53
N MET A 307 -23.09 2.35 4.84
CA MET A 307 -21.90 3.18 5.02
C MET A 307 -22.14 4.60 4.53
N ARG A 308 -22.82 4.74 3.39
CA ARG A 308 -23.24 6.03 2.85
C ARG A 308 -24.22 6.73 3.77
N SER A 309 -25.19 5.99 4.31
CA SER A 309 -26.18 6.48 5.26
C SER A 309 -25.51 7.01 6.53
N TRP A 310 -24.58 6.22 7.08
CA TRP A 310 -23.77 6.61 8.23
C TRP A 310 -22.97 7.90 7.96
N PHE A 311 -22.30 8.00 6.81
CA PHE A 311 -21.49 9.18 6.50
C PHE A 311 -22.35 10.45 6.35
N VAL A 312 -23.53 10.34 5.72
CA VAL A 312 -24.49 11.46 5.61
C VAL A 312 -24.96 11.96 6.99
N GLU A 313 -25.15 11.05 7.95
CA GLU A 313 -25.60 11.39 9.31
C GLU A 313 -24.54 12.14 10.12
N ILE A 314 -23.27 11.70 10.03
CA ILE A 314 -22.19 12.18 10.89
C ILE A 314 -21.41 13.37 10.31
N SER A 315 -21.38 13.50 8.99
CA SER A 315 -20.65 14.55 8.27
C SER A 315 -21.55 15.75 7.94
N ASN A 316 -20.94 16.81 7.43
CA ASN A 316 -21.59 18.00 6.87
C ASN A 316 -22.77 18.52 7.72
N ARG A 317 -22.53 18.69 9.03
CA ARG A 317 -23.56 19.04 10.03
C ARG A 317 -24.30 20.33 9.71
N GLU A 318 -23.57 21.29 9.14
CA GLU A 318 -24.06 22.59 8.69
C GLU A 318 -24.81 22.51 7.34
N ASN A 319 -24.86 21.33 6.73
CA ASN A 319 -25.49 21.05 5.44
C ASN A 319 -24.99 22.01 4.35
N PHE A 320 -23.67 22.21 4.32
CA PHE A 320 -22.96 22.96 3.31
C PHE A 320 -23.26 22.39 1.92
N THR A 321 -23.51 23.28 0.97
CA THR A 321 -23.62 23.01 -0.46
C THR A 321 -22.63 23.90 -1.20
N GLY A 322 -21.95 23.36 -2.22
CA GLY A 322 -20.92 24.11 -2.95
C GLY A 322 -19.90 23.20 -3.61
N THR A 323 -18.84 23.82 -4.12
CA THR A 323 -17.73 23.10 -4.76
C THR A 323 -16.67 22.67 -3.74
N LEU A 324 -15.74 21.81 -4.18
CA LEU A 324 -14.57 21.42 -3.37
C LEU A 324 -13.73 22.64 -2.96
N SER A 325 -13.51 23.57 -3.91
CA SER A 325 -12.83 24.84 -3.66
C SER A 325 -13.51 25.68 -2.58
N ASP A 326 -14.83 25.77 -2.61
CA ASP A 326 -15.60 26.52 -1.60
C ASP A 326 -15.47 25.89 -0.21
N ALA A 327 -15.43 24.56 -0.12
CA ALA A 327 -15.24 23.85 1.15
C ALA A 327 -13.82 24.00 1.71
N LEU A 328 -12.81 24.12 0.85
CA LEU A 328 -11.41 24.28 1.23
C LEU A 328 -11.08 25.65 1.83
N ALA A 329 -11.86 26.68 1.50
CA ALA A 329 -11.72 27.99 2.11
C ALA A 329 -11.82 27.87 3.66
N GLY A 330 -10.72 28.23 4.34
CA GLY A 330 -10.58 28.13 5.78
C GLY A 330 -10.59 26.70 6.36
N ALA A 331 -10.42 25.66 5.54
CA ALA A 331 -10.27 24.29 6.03
C ALA A 331 -8.90 24.08 6.69
N ASP A 332 -8.87 23.31 7.78
CA ASP A 332 -7.62 22.98 8.48
C ASP A 332 -6.90 21.79 7.85
N VAL A 333 -7.67 20.85 7.30
CA VAL A 333 -7.17 19.58 6.80
C VAL A 333 -7.87 19.23 5.49
N PHE A 334 -7.08 18.86 4.49
CA PHE A 334 -7.55 18.17 3.28
C PHE A 334 -7.03 16.73 3.28
N ILE A 335 -7.89 15.76 2.96
CA ILE A 335 -7.53 14.37 2.75
C ILE A 335 -8.14 13.91 1.43
N GLY A 336 -7.29 13.71 0.43
CA GLY A 336 -7.65 13.14 -0.85
C GLY A 336 -7.27 11.67 -0.93
N VAL A 337 -8.21 10.81 -1.33
CA VAL A 337 -8.03 9.39 -1.63
C VAL A 337 -8.76 9.05 -2.94
N SER A 338 -8.54 9.89 -3.94
CA SER A 338 -9.43 10.01 -5.12
C SER A 338 -8.67 9.97 -6.45
N VAL A 339 -8.84 11.00 -7.28
CA VAL A 339 -8.26 11.14 -8.62
C VAL A 339 -7.22 12.26 -8.63
N PRO A 340 -6.25 12.23 -9.56
CA PRO A 340 -5.18 13.23 -9.61
C PRO A 340 -5.66 14.63 -9.97
N ASN A 341 -4.87 15.65 -9.59
CA ASN A 341 -4.98 17.05 -10.05
C ASN A 341 -6.36 17.71 -9.85
N VAL A 342 -7.00 17.46 -8.70
CA VAL A 342 -8.30 18.04 -8.34
C VAL A 342 -8.20 19.39 -7.63
N LEU A 343 -7.04 19.73 -7.05
CA LEU A 343 -6.83 21.02 -6.40
C LEU A 343 -5.88 21.92 -7.20
N SER A 344 -6.23 23.20 -7.29
CA SER A 344 -5.35 24.24 -7.78
C SER A 344 -4.49 24.84 -6.65
N GLU A 345 -3.44 25.59 -7.02
CA GLU A 345 -2.63 26.36 -6.05
C GLU A 345 -3.49 27.30 -5.20
N LYS A 346 -4.47 27.96 -5.82
CA LYS A 346 -5.39 28.89 -5.16
C LYS A 346 -6.27 28.20 -4.10
N ASP A 347 -6.68 26.96 -4.36
CA ASP A 347 -7.49 26.20 -3.40
C ASP A 347 -6.69 25.95 -2.12
N VAL A 348 -5.42 25.54 -2.29
CA VAL A 348 -4.51 25.28 -1.17
C VAL A 348 -4.14 26.58 -0.43
N GLU A 349 -3.91 27.67 -1.14
CA GLU A 349 -3.68 29.01 -0.56
C GLU A 349 -4.87 29.50 0.30
N SER A 350 -6.09 29.13 -0.08
CA SER A 350 -7.32 29.55 0.62
C SER A 350 -7.57 28.84 1.96
N MET A 351 -6.79 27.80 2.27
CA MET A 351 -6.93 27.01 3.49
C MET A 351 -6.55 27.81 4.74
N ALA A 352 -6.89 27.28 5.91
CA ALA A 352 -6.54 27.91 7.18
C ALA A 352 -5.03 28.02 7.38
N LYS A 353 -4.60 28.95 8.23
CA LYS A 353 -3.21 29.02 8.67
C LYS A 353 -2.78 27.68 9.29
N ASP A 354 -1.55 27.28 8.98
CA ASP A 354 -0.96 26.01 9.43
C ASP A 354 -1.82 24.79 9.01
N ALA A 355 -2.38 24.84 7.80
CA ALA A 355 -3.17 23.75 7.22
C ALA A 355 -2.32 22.50 6.92
N ILE A 356 -3.03 21.38 6.77
CA ILE A 356 -2.49 20.04 6.52
C ILE A 356 -3.12 19.51 5.23
N VAL A 357 -2.30 19.04 4.28
CA VAL A 357 -2.76 18.46 3.01
C VAL A 357 -2.22 17.05 2.86
N PHE A 358 -3.12 16.07 2.85
CA PHE A 358 -2.82 14.68 2.52
C PHE A 358 -3.37 14.40 1.11
N ALA A 359 -2.48 14.34 0.11
CA ALA A 359 -2.83 14.07 -1.29
C ALA A 359 -2.37 12.66 -1.66
N LEU A 360 -3.25 11.67 -1.46
CA LEU A 360 -2.91 10.25 -1.40
C LEU A 360 -3.25 9.47 -2.67
N ALA A 361 -3.80 10.13 -3.70
CA ALA A 361 -3.97 9.49 -5.01
C ALA A 361 -2.62 9.01 -5.57
N ASN A 362 -2.64 7.85 -6.22
CA ASN A 362 -1.47 7.25 -6.87
C ASN A 362 -1.79 6.94 -8.35
N PRO A 363 -0.81 7.04 -9.26
CA PRO A 363 0.57 7.51 -9.03
C PRO A 363 0.70 9.03 -8.87
N ASP A 364 -0.29 9.77 -9.36
CA ASP A 364 -0.32 11.23 -9.35
C ASP A 364 -1.24 11.73 -8.21
N PRO A 365 -0.76 12.62 -7.32
CA PRO A 365 -1.56 13.14 -6.22
C PRO A 365 -2.67 14.13 -6.67
N GLU A 366 -3.59 14.43 -5.75
CA GLU A 366 -4.64 15.44 -5.91
C GLU A 366 -4.11 16.86 -6.19
N VAL A 367 -2.89 17.16 -5.74
CA VAL A 367 -2.18 18.42 -5.94
C VAL A 367 -0.68 18.17 -6.00
N ASP A 368 0.04 18.94 -6.81
CA ASP A 368 1.50 18.89 -6.81
C ASP A 368 2.06 19.19 -5.39
N PRO A 369 2.81 18.26 -4.78
CA PRO A 369 3.37 18.45 -3.44
C PRO A 369 4.30 19.65 -3.31
N GLU A 370 5.03 20.02 -4.38
CA GLU A 370 5.88 21.22 -4.38
C GLU A 370 5.06 22.50 -4.32
N ILE A 371 3.90 22.53 -4.98
CA ILE A 371 2.96 23.65 -4.93
C ILE A 371 2.33 23.72 -3.53
N ALA A 372 1.83 22.60 -3.01
CA ALA A 372 1.16 22.58 -1.72
C ALA A 372 2.06 23.06 -0.58
N ARG A 373 3.34 22.64 -0.55
CA ARG A 373 4.32 23.04 0.50
C ARG A 373 4.59 24.55 0.59
N ARG A 374 4.27 25.31 -0.46
CA ARG A 374 4.42 26.78 -0.43
C ARG A 374 3.37 27.46 0.46
N HIS A 375 2.23 26.80 0.63
CA HIS A 375 1.02 27.39 1.22
C HIS A 375 0.58 26.72 2.52
N VAL A 376 0.90 25.43 2.71
CA VAL A 376 0.49 24.67 3.90
C VAL A 376 1.67 24.17 4.72
N LYS A 377 1.40 23.85 5.99
CA LYS A 377 2.44 23.49 6.97
C LYS A 377 2.91 22.05 6.86
N VAL A 378 2.01 21.16 6.46
CA VAL A 378 2.28 19.73 6.35
C VAL A 378 1.70 19.21 5.05
N VAL A 379 2.53 18.51 4.28
CA VAL A 379 2.11 17.77 3.08
C VAL A 379 2.51 16.32 3.25
N ALA A 380 1.57 15.41 2.95
CA ALA A 380 1.80 13.97 2.90
C ALA A 380 1.21 13.39 1.60
N THR A 381 1.85 12.35 1.07
CA THR A 381 1.42 11.70 -0.18
C THR A 381 1.53 10.19 -0.09
N GLY A 382 1.01 9.45 -1.08
CA GLY A 382 1.25 8.01 -1.21
C GLY A 382 2.64 7.65 -1.78
N ARG A 383 3.36 8.64 -2.31
CA ARG A 383 4.58 8.41 -3.10
C ARG A 383 5.82 8.22 -2.23
N SER A 384 6.68 7.28 -2.61
CA SER A 384 7.91 6.95 -1.87
C SER A 384 9.06 7.94 -2.06
N ASP A 385 8.99 8.78 -3.09
CA ASP A 385 9.97 9.84 -3.38
C ASP A 385 9.72 11.13 -2.59
N GLN A 386 8.64 11.19 -1.79
CA GLN A 386 8.24 12.37 -1.03
C GLN A 386 8.37 12.13 0.48
N PRO A 387 8.70 13.17 1.27
CA PRO A 387 8.52 13.14 2.72
C PRO A 387 7.08 12.81 3.11
N ASN A 388 6.91 12.23 4.30
CA ASN A 388 5.61 11.82 4.85
C ASN A 388 4.82 10.87 3.93
N GLN A 389 5.45 9.80 3.47
CA GLN A 389 4.75 8.76 2.71
C GLN A 389 3.70 8.07 3.59
N ILE A 390 2.43 8.16 3.19
CA ILE A 390 1.33 7.38 3.75
C ILE A 390 1.27 6.05 3.02
N ASN A 391 1.65 4.97 3.72
CA ASN A 391 1.72 3.63 3.13
C ASN A 391 1.18 2.57 4.09
N ASN A 392 0.24 1.77 3.61
CA ASN A 392 -0.45 0.74 4.39
C ASN A 392 0.49 -0.35 4.93
N VAL A 393 1.70 -0.48 4.38
CA VAL A 393 2.78 -1.35 4.92
C VAL A 393 3.11 -1.04 6.39
N LEU A 394 2.85 0.18 6.87
CA LEU A 394 3.01 0.52 8.28
C LEU A 394 1.96 -0.17 9.18
N ALA A 395 0.82 -0.58 8.63
CA ALA A 395 -0.31 -1.15 9.35
C ALA A 395 -0.41 -2.67 9.19
N PHE A 396 -0.75 -3.17 7.99
CA PHE A 396 -1.20 -4.56 7.81
C PHE A 396 -0.24 -5.64 8.36
N PRO A 397 1.10 -5.53 8.25
CA PRO A 397 1.97 -6.57 8.79
C PRO A 397 1.85 -6.67 10.31
N GLY A 398 1.84 -5.52 11.01
CA GLY A 398 1.70 -5.46 12.46
C GLY A 398 0.32 -5.87 12.93
N VAL A 399 -0.72 -5.45 12.19
CA VAL A 399 -2.10 -5.80 12.51
C VAL A 399 -2.28 -7.32 12.50
N PHE A 400 -1.95 -7.98 11.39
CA PHE A 400 -2.05 -9.43 11.31
C PHE A 400 -1.10 -10.16 12.24
N ARG A 401 0.10 -9.64 12.48
CA ARG A 401 1.02 -10.26 13.46
C ARG A 401 0.39 -10.32 14.84
N GLY A 402 -0.23 -9.23 15.27
CA GLY A 402 -0.99 -9.18 16.52
C GLY A 402 -2.15 -10.18 16.53
N LEU A 403 -3.01 -10.15 15.51
CA LEU A 403 -4.18 -11.03 15.40
C LEU A 403 -3.79 -12.52 15.40
N LEU A 404 -2.76 -12.89 14.64
CA LEU A 404 -2.27 -14.27 14.54
C LEU A 404 -1.57 -14.76 15.82
N ASP A 405 -0.95 -13.88 16.59
CA ASP A 405 -0.30 -14.25 17.86
C ASP A 405 -1.32 -14.71 18.91
N ILE A 406 -2.47 -14.03 19.00
CA ILE A 406 -3.52 -14.33 20.00
C ILE A 406 -4.64 -15.21 19.46
N GLY A 407 -4.71 -15.41 18.15
CA GLY A 407 -5.83 -16.11 17.54
C GLY A 407 -7.15 -15.39 17.62
N ALA A 408 -7.10 -14.08 17.43
CA ALA A 408 -8.27 -13.24 17.30
C ALA A 408 -9.15 -13.72 16.12
N THR A 409 -10.46 -13.64 16.31
CA THR A 409 -11.46 -13.94 15.27
C THR A 409 -12.07 -12.68 14.68
N LYS A 410 -11.91 -11.54 15.37
CA LYS A 410 -12.50 -10.25 14.99
C LYS A 410 -11.50 -9.12 15.20
N ILE A 411 -11.72 -8.03 14.47
CA ILE A 411 -11.05 -6.75 14.65
C ILE A 411 -12.10 -5.66 14.88
N THR A 412 -11.81 -4.73 15.79
CA THR A 412 -12.72 -3.64 16.21
C THR A 412 -12.10 -2.28 15.91
N ASP A 413 -12.91 -1.23 15.85
CA ASP A 413 -12.44 0.14 15.64
C ASP A 413 -11.47 0.61 16.74
N ASP A 414 -11.65 0.15 17.98
CA ASP A 414 -10.70 0.38 19.07
C ASP A 414 -9.31 -0.22 18.77
N ALA A 415 -9.28 -1.41 18.17
CA ALA A 415 -8.03 -2.05 17.76
C ALA A 415 -7.38 -1.30 16.59
N LEU A 416 -8.17 -0.83 15.61
CA LEU A 416 -7.68 0.02 14.53
C LEU A 416 -7.10 1.33 15.07
N LEU A 417 -7.78 1.98 16.01
CA LEU A 417 -7.33 3.23 16.61
C LEU A 417 -6.05 3.02 17.44
N ALA A 418 -5.97 1.92 18.18
CA ALA A 418 -4.77 1.54 18.92
C ALA A 418 -3.57 1.26 17.99
N ALA A 419 -3.81 0.65 16.83
CA ALA A 419 -2.78 0.49 15.79
C ALA A 419 -2.31 1.85 15.25
N ALA A 420 -3.23 2.78 14.97
CA ALA A 420 -2.88 4.13 14.55
C ALA A 420 -2.05 4.88 15.61
N ASP A 421 -2.43 4.77 16.88
CA ASP A 421 -1.66 5.33 18.00
C ASP A 421 -0.26 4.72 18.11
N ALA A 422 -0.13 3.41 17.92
CA ALA A 422 1.16 2.74 17.95
C ALA A 422 2.10 3.25 16.84
N ILE A 423 1.59 3.43 15.62
CA ILE A 423 2.36 4.00 14.51
C ILE A 423 2.74 5.46 14.81
N ALA A 424 1.78 6.27 15.26
CA ALA A 424 2.01 7.68 15.57
C ALA A 424 3.09 7.84 16.66
N ASN A 425 3.08 6.99 17.68
CA ASN A 425 4.03 7.02 18.79
C ASN A 425 5.44 6.51 18.43
N CYS A 426 5.64 5.91 17.25
CA CYS A 426 6.98 5.59 16.75
C CYS A 426 7.77 6.85 16.35
N VAL A 427 7.07 7.96 16.02
CA VAL A 427 7.71 9.26 15.80
C VAL A 427 7.95 9.93 17.15
N ARG A 428 9.22 10.06 17.54
CA ARG A 428 9.57 10.69 18.82
C ARG A 428 9.36 12.21 18.75
N PRO A 429 9.04 12.87 19.89
CA PRO A 429 8.79 14.32 19.92
C PRO A 429 9.92 15.16 19.30
N GLU A 430 11.18 14.76 19.47
CA GLU A 430 12.35 15.44 18.91
C GLU A 430 12.55 15.23 17.40
N GLN A 431 11.89 14.23 16.80
CA GLN A 431 11.91 13.99 15.37
C GLN A 431 10.77 14.69 14.64
N LEU A 432 9.66 14.97 15.34
CA LEU A 432 8.43 15.50 14.77
C LEU A 432 8.68 16.87 14.11
N ASN A 433 8.50 16.92 12.80
CA ASN A 433 8.60 18.15 12.01
C ASN A 433 7.72 18.04 10.75
N GLU A 434 7.67 19.12 9.96
CA GLU A 434 6.81 19.24 8.76
C GLU A 434 7.06 18.13 7.73
N SER A 435 8.27 17.57 7.69
CA SER A 435 8.70 16.50 6.78
C SER A 435 8.81 15.12 7.46
N PHE A 436 8.42 15.00 8.73
CA PHE A 436 8.49 13.73 9.48
C PHE A 436 7.35 13.61 10.51
N ILE A 437 6.13 13.33 10.03
CA ILE A 437 4.94 13.06 10.86
C ILE A 437 4.61 11.56 10.99
N ILE A 438 5.23 10.72 10.17
CA ILE A 438 4.97 9.28 10.07
C ILE A 438 6.33 8.56 9.98
N PRO A 439 6.52 7.39 10.64
CA PRO A 439 7.79 6.69 10.59
C PRO A 439 8.05 6.11 9.19
N SER A 440 9.31 5.76 8.91
CA SER A 440 9.66 5.03 7.69
C SER A 440 9.02 3.64 7.69
N VAL A 441 8.62 3.14 6.51
CA VAL A 441 8.17 1.74 6.32
C VAL A 441 9.24 0.72 6.72
N PHE A 442 10.51 1.14 6.80
CA PHE A 442 11.64 0.30 7.20
C PHE A 442 12.02 0.46 8.68
N ASP A 443 11.31 1.27 9.45
CA ASP A 443 11.55 1.38 10.89
C ASP A 443 11.17 0.04 11.56
N PRO A 444 12.14 -0.69 12.15
CA PRO A 444 11.90 -2.01 12.72
C PRO A 444 11.01 -1.97 13.98
N ALA A 445 10.77 -0.80 14.57
CA ALA A 445 9.93 -0.65 15.75
C ALA A 445 8.43 -0.67 15.44
N VAL A 446 8.02 -0.34 14.21
CA VAL A 446 6.61 -0.15 13.84
C VAL A 446 5.82 -1.44 13.95
N THR A 447 6.25 -2.51 13.25
CA THR A 447 5.51 -3.78 13.23
C THR A 447 5.34 -4.39 14.63
N PRO A 448 6.38 -4.47 15.50
CA PRO A 448 6.22 -4.92 16.87
C PRO A 448 5.30 -4.04 17.73
N ALA A 449 5.34 -2.71 17.55
CA ALA A 449 4.49 -1.78 18.28
C ALA A 449 3.01 -1.98 17.92
N VAL A 450 2.70 -2.02 16.63
CA VAL A 450 1.33 -2.28 16.13
C VAL A 450 0.83 -3.65 16.59
N ALA A 451 1.65 -4.69 16.45
CA ALA A 451 1.26 -6.04 16.90
C ALA A 451 0.97 -6.07 18.41
N SER A 452 1.77 -5.36 19.21
CA SER A 452 1.55 -5.27 20.66
C SER A 452 0.28 -4.51 21.01
N ALA A 453 -0.02 -3.42 20.30
CA ALA A 453 -1.26 -2.68 20.46
C ALA A 453 -2.47 -3.56 20.15
N ILE A 454 -2.49 -4.24 19.00
CA ILE A 454 -3.57 -5.16 18.64
C ILE A 454 -3.78 -6.25 19.70
N LYS A 455 -2.71 -6.86 20.21
CA LYS A 455 -2.81 -7.89 21.26
C LYS A 455 -3.40 -7.36 22.58
N ALA A 456 -3.22 -6.08 22.86
CA ALA A 456 -3.74 -5.46 24.07
C ALA A 456 -5.25 -5.16 23.96
N THR A 457 -5.73 -4.81 22.77
CA THR A 457 -7.13 -4.41 22.51
C THR A 457 -8.03 -5.57 22.08
N CYS A 458 -7.53 -6.49 21.25
CA CYS A 458 -8.27 -7.69 20.86
C CYS A 458 -8.07 -8.75 21.96
N ARG A 459 -9.14 -9.13 22.66
CA ARG A 459 -9.15 -10.23 23.62
C ARG A 459 -10.06 -11.35 23.16
#